data_AF-H2XW97-F1
#
_entry.id   AF-H2XW97-F1
#
_cell.length_a   1.000
_cell.length_b   1.000
_cell.length_c   1.000
_cell.angle_alpha   90.00
_cell.angle_beta   90.00
_cell.angle_gamma   90.00
#
_symmetry.space_group_name_H-M   'P 1'
#
loop_
_entity.id
_entity.type
_entity.pdbx_description
1 polymer ?
#
loop_
_entity_poly.entity_id
_entity_poly.type
_entity_poly.pdbx_seq_one_letter_code
_entity_poly.pdbx_strand_id
1 'polypeptide(L)'
;KHSNYREVSSICDSEGLDDSATKFRWLVAAPSGDDGVTQPLREVAQRTFFTDVNRITLDSIYFKPGSRISCVARAVTIEGDVGLESTSQPITVSDDSEVCPPRFPNSVGAEPFSAKIRYTGPTDPTHPNLIKVTVTMPHRDGMLPAISTRQLTNFEFTLSQDGTRVGNHRCSNIINYNEIATQYGFLSEATRNPNVIGETYPYQYNTELRGNNTLRFY
;
A
#
# COMPACT_ATOMS: atom_id res chain seq x y z
N LYS A 1 11.89 -18.53 -4.22
CA LYS A 1 11.52 -19.59 -5.20
C LYS A 1 10.85 -20.74 -4.46
N HIS A 2 9.87 -21.40 -5.06
CA HIS A 2 9.17 -22.55 -4.46
C HIS A 2 10.15 -23.71 -4.18
N SER A 3 9.89 -24.53 -3.15
CA SER A 3 10.79 -25.62 -2.74
C SER A 3 11.06 -26.61 -3.88
N ASN A 4 10.04 -26.92 -4.66
CA ASN A 4 10.12 -27.89 -5.76
C ASN A 4 10.49 -27.24 -7.09
N TYR A 5 10.90 -25.97 -7.11
CA TYR A 5 11.17 -25.24 -8.35
C TYR A 5 12.17 -25.97 -9.26
N ARG A 6 13.22 -26.58 -8.71
CA ARG A 6 14.21 -27.33 -9.50
C ARG A 6 13.64 -28.54 -10.21
N GLU A 7 12.59 -29.15 -9.67
CA GLU A 7 11.96 -30.34 -10.23
C GLU A 7 10.92 -29.98 -11.28
N VAL A 8 10.21 -28.87 -11.08
CA VAL A 8 9.09 -28.46 -11.95
C VAL A 8 9.47 -27.43 -13.01
N SER A 9 10.64 -26.79 -12.93
CA SER A 9 11.02 -25.72 -13.86
C SER A 9 11.07 -26.20 -15.31
N SER A 10 11.63 -27.38 -15.56
CA SER A 10 11.69 -27.93 -16.93
C SER A 10 10.29 -28.22 -17.51
N ILE A 11 9.33 -28.56 -16.66
CA ILE A 11 7.93 -28.76 -17.07
C ILE A 11 7.29 -27.41 -17.37
N CYS A 12 7.48 -26.40 -16.52
CA CYS A 12 6.99 -25.05 -16.77
C CYS A 12 7.53 -24.46 -18.08
N ASP A 13 8.82 -24.69 -18.36
CA ASP A 13 9.46 -24.27 -19.60
C ASP A 13 8.90 -25.02 -20.82
N SER A 14 8.65 -26.33 -20.70
CA SER A 14 8.08 -27.13 -21.80
C SER A 14 6.62 -26.81 -22.10
N GLU A 15 5.86 -26.43 -21.07
CA GLU A 15 4.47 -25.98 -21.20
C GLU A 15 4.36 -24.50 -21.65
N GLY A 16 5.50 -23.83 -21.87
CA GLY A 16 5.53 -22.47 -22.40
C GLY A 16 4.87 -21.46 -21.47
N LEU A 17 5.04 -21.57 -20.15
CA LEU A 17 4.43 -20.65 -19.20
C LEU A 17 5.04 -19.25 -19.27
N ASP A 18 4.17 -18.23 -19.35
CA ASP A 18 4.53 -16.82 -19.25
C ASP A 18 4.25 -16.31 -17.83
N ASP A 19 5.32 -16.20 -17.03
CA ASP A 19 5.26 -15.65 -15.67
C ASP A 19 4.72 -14.22 -15.62
N SER A 20 4.93 -13.43 -16.69
CA SER A 20 4.47 -12.04 -16.76
C SER A 20 2.97 -11.92 -17.06
N ALA A 21 2.40 -12.92 -17.74
CA ALA A 21 0.97 -13.01 -18.04
C ALA A 21 0.17 -13.75 -16.94
N THR A 22 0.86 -14.40 -16.00
CA THR A 22 0.24 -15.10 -14.88
C THR A 22 -0.66 -14.17 -14.08
N LYS A 23 -1.90 -14.62 -13.83
CA LYS A 23 -2.92 -13.83 -13.14
C LYS A 23 -2.97 -14.20 -11.67
N PHE A 24 -3.03 -13.20 -10.82
CA PHE A 24 -3.15 -13.37 -9.38
C PHE A 24 -4.50 -12.87 -8.87
N ARG A 25 -4.96 -13.48 -7.78
CA ARG A 25 -6.09 -13.03 -6.96
C ARG A 25 -5.72 -13.25 -5.50
N TRP A 26 -6.24 -12.41 -4.63
CA TRP A 26 -5.93 -12.46 -3.20
C TRP A 26 -7.18 -12.68 -2.38
N LEU A 27 -7.09 -13.61 -1.43
CA LEU A 27 -8.10 -13.85 -0.44
C LEU A 27 -7.61 -13.34 0.90
N VAL A 28 -8.42 -12.52 1.57
CA VAL A 28 -8.09 -11.93 2.87
C VAL A 28 -9.23 -12.16 3.86
N ALA A 29 -8.88 -12.38 5.12
CA ALA A 29 -9.79 -12.33 6.25
C ALA A 29 -9.27 -11.37 7.31
N ALA A 30 -10.20 -10.74 8.03
CA ALA A 30 -9.88 -9.94 9.21
C ALA A 30 -9.15 -10.80 10.27
N PRO A 31 -8.38 -10.17 11.18
CA PRO A 31 -7.80 -10.89 12.31
C PRO A 31 -8.85 -11.65 13.09
N SER A 32 -8.46 -12.78 13.66
CA SER A 32 -9.30 -13.54 14.58
C SER A 32 -9.73 -12.65 15.74
N GLY A 33 -10.97 -12.80 16.21
CA GLY A 33 -11.41 -12.13 17.43
C GLY A 33 -10.64 -12.64 18.65
N ASP A 34 -10.72 -11.91 19.76
CA ASP A 34 -10.14 -12.32 21.06
C ASP A 34 -10.72 -13.66 21.57
N ASP A 35 -11.90 -14.02 21.07
CA ASP A 35 -12.59 -15.30 21.29
C ASP A 35 -12.07 -16.45 20.41
N GLY A 36 -11.09 -16.18 19.54
CA GLY A 36 -10.52 -17.12 18.58
C GLY A 36 -11.39 -17.37 17.34
N VAL A 37 -12.53 -16.68 17.20
CA VAL A 37 -13.41 -16.85 16.03
C VAL A 37 -12.75 -16.22 14.81
N THR A 38 -12.60 -17.02 13.74
CA THR A 38 -12.01 -16.59 12.48
C THR A 38 -13.09 -16.30 11.44
N GLN A 39 -12.89 -15.25 10.63
CA GLN A 39 -13.73 -14.99 9.48
C GLN A 39 -13.29 -15.81 8.26
N PRO A 40 -14.22 -16.16 7.35
CA PRO A 40 -13.86 -16.81 6.11
C PRO A 40 -13.03 -15.86 5.24
N LEU A 41 -12.09 -16.45 4.51
CA LEU A 41 -11.33 -15.75 3.47
C LEU A 41 -12.29 -15.24 2.39
N ARG A 42 -12.14 -13.96 2.03
CA ARG A 42 -12.90 -13.32 0.95
C ARG A 42 -11.96 -12.73 -0.08
N GLU A 43 -12.38 -12.81 -1.33
CA GLU A 43 -11.62 -12.24 -2.43
C GLU A 43 -11.59 -10.71 -2.38
N VAL A 44 -10.40 -10.16 -2.56
CA VAL A 44 -10.19 -8.72 -2.75
C VAL A 44 -10.33 -8.43 -4.24
N ALA A 45 -11.51 -7.95 -4.65
CA ALA A 45 -11.80 -7.63 -6.05
C ALA A 45 -11.49 -6.17 -6.41
N GLN A 46 -11.49 -5.28 -5.43
CA GLN A 46 -11.42 -3.84 -5.69
C GLN A 46 -9.97 -3.37 -5.83
N ARG A 47 -9.65 -2.81 -7.00
CA ARG A 47 -8.40 -2.09 -7.27
C ARG A 47 -8.49 -0.65 -6.77
N THR A 48 -7.34 -0.05 -6.53
CA THR A 48 -7.25 1.37 -6.23
C THR A 48 -6.41 2.11 -7.27
N PHE A 49 -6.27 3.43 -7.12
CA PHE A 49 -5.38 4.21 -7.99
C PHE A 49 -3.87 3.99 -7.72
N PHE A 50 -3.50 3.42 -6.56
CA PHE A 50 -2.10 3.19 -6.15
C PHE A 50 -1.68 1.72 -6.19
N THR A 51 -2.63 0.78 -6.28
CA THR A 51 -2.30 -0.65 -6.34
C THR A 51 -3.32 -1.47 -7.14
N ASP A 52 -2.84 -2.58 -7.67
CA ASP A 52 -3.63 -3.57 -8.39
C ASP A 52 -3.54 -4.92 -7.66
N VAL A 53 -4.70 -5.51 -7.39
CA VAL A 53 -4.85 -6.82 -6.72
C VAL A 53 -4.57 -8.00 -7.65
N ASN A 54 -4.40 -7.76 -8.95
CA ASN A 54 -4.14 -8.82 -9.92
C ASN A 54 -2.65 -9.12 -10.15
N ARG A 55 -1.76 -8.53 -9.35
CA ARG A 55 -0.31 -8.75 -9.38
C ARG A 55 0.14 -9.79 -8.36
N ILE A 56 1.38 -10.24 -8.53
CA ILE A 56 2.08 -11.17 -7.62
C ILE A 56 2.27 -10.61 -6.19
N THR A 57 2.00 -9.33 -5.96
CA THR A 57 2.09 -8.67 -4.66
C THR A 57 0.73 -8.12 -4.22
N LEU A 58 0.41 -8.25 -2.92
CA LEU A 58 -0.69 -7.56 -2.28
C LEU A 58 -0.16 -6.45 -1.38
N ASP A 59 -0.73 -5.25 -1.51
CA ASP A 59 -0.35 -4.11 -0.68
C ASP A 59 -1.09 -4.07 0.66
N SER A 60 -0.42 -3.50 1.67
CA SER A 60 -0.88 -3.42 3.06
C SER A 60 -2.10 -2.53 3.29
N ILE A 61 -2.71 -1.96 2.24
CA ILE A 61 -4.03 -1.34 2.40
C ILE A 61 -5.12 -2.40 2.62
N TYR A 62 -4.92 -3.62 2.11
CA TYR A 62 -5.96 -4.66 2.12
C TYR A 62 -5.91 -5.55 3.36
N PHE A 63 -4.89 -5.42 4.21
CA PHE A 63 -4.68 -6.27 5.36
C PHE A 63 -3.92 -5.52 6.46
N LYS A 64 -4.00 -6.05 7.68
CA LYS A 64 -3.27 -5.52 8.85
C LYS A 64 -2.63 -6.68 9.63
N PRO A 65 -1.80 -6.41 10.66
CA PRO A 65 -1.32 -7.46 11.55
C PRO A 65 -2.47 -8.36 12.05
N GLY A 66 -2.22 -9.67 12.09
CA GLY A 66 -3.20 -10.69 12.43
C GLY A 66 -4.15 -11.11 11.29
N SER A 67 -4.23 -10.38 10.17
CA SER A 67 -5.04 -10.78 9.02
C SER A 67 -4.58 -12.12 8.44
N ARG A 68 -5.52 -12.92 7.91
CA ARG A 68 -5.20 -14.15 7.18
C ARG A 68 -5.23 -13.89 5.68
N ILE A 69 -4.23 -14.38 4.95
CA ILE A 69 -4.06 -14.12 3.52
C ILE A 69 -3.78 -15.43 2.79
N SER A 70 -4.37 -15.59 1.60
CA SER A 70 -4.05 -16.66 0.66
C SER A 70 -3.96 -16.08 -0.76
N CYS A 71 -2.99 -16.57 -1.54
CA CYS A 71 -2.79 -16.21 -2.93
C CYS A 71 -3.41 -17.29 -3.83
N VAL A 72 -4.13 -16.85 -4.85
CA VAL A 72 -4.60 -17.71 -5.94
C VAL A 72 -3.84 -17.29 -7.20
N ALA A 73 -3.04 -18.20 -7.75
CA ALA A 73 -2.30 -17.98 -8.98
C ALA A 73 -2.90 -18.80 -10.12
N ARG A 74 -2.94 -18.22 -11.31
CA ARG A 74 -3.42 -18.86 -12.53
C ARG A 74 -2.42 -18.60 -13.64
N ALA A 75 -1.66 -19.64 -13.96
CA ALA A 75 -0.65 -19.58 -15.01
C ALA A 75 -1.29 -19.36 -16.37
N VAL A 76 -0.57 -18.66 -17.25
CA VAL A 76 -0.96 -18.39 -18.63
C VAL A 76 0.21 -18.79 -19.53
N THR A 77 -0.05 -19.49 -20.63
CA THR A 77 1.00 -19.84 -21.59
C THR A 77 1.35 -18.64 -22.49
N ILE A 78 2.46 -18.72 -23.21
CA ILE A 78 2.84 -17.74 -24.23
C ILE A 78 1.80 -17.59 -25.35
N GLU A 79 1.00 -18.63 -25.63
CA GLU A 79 -0.12 -18.58 -26.58
C GLU A 79 -1.37 -17.89 -25.99
N GLY A 80 -1.37 -17.63 -24.68
CA GLY A 80 -2.49 -17.02 -23.95
C GLY A 80 -3.47 -18.03 -23.35
N ASP A 81 -3.14 -19.33 -23.37
CA ASP A 81 -3.98 -20.37 -22.79
C ASP A 81 -3.96 -20.30 -21.27
N VAL A 82 -5.15 -20.40 -20.67
CA VAL A 82 -5.36 -20.16 -19.24
C VAL A 82 -5.38 -21.48 -18.48
N GLY A 83 -4.46 -21.64 -17.54
CA GLY A 83 -4.34 -22.82 -16.70
C GLY A 83 -5.37 -22.90 -15.57
N LEU A 84 -5.24 -23.97 -14.76
CA LEU A 84 -6.01 -24.14 -13.53
C LEU A 84 -5.53 -23.18 -12.43
N GLU A 85 -6.43 -22.84 -11.51
CA GLU A 85 -6.06 -22.06 -10.34
C GLU A 85 -5.34 -22.92 -9.31
N SER A 86 -4.24 -22.39 -8.80
CA SER A 86 -3.50 -22.94 -7.68
C SER A 86 -3.61 -21.99 -6.49
N THR A 87 -4.18 -22.48 -5.40
CA THR A 87 -4.39 -21.70 -4.17
C THR A 87 -3.36 -22.06 -3.12
N SER A 88 -2.72 -21.05 -2.53
CA SER A 88 -1.78 -21.24 -1.43
C SER A 88 -2.50 -21.59 -0.13
N GLN A 89 -1.80 -22.27 0.78
CA GLN A 89 -2.29 -22.37 2.15
C GLN A 89 -2.44 -20.97 2.77
N PRO A 90 -3.50 -20.72 3.57
CA PRO A 90 -3.66 -19.45 4.25
C PRO A 90 -2.56 -19.22 5.29
N ILE A 91 -1.95 -18.04 5.27
CA ILE A 91 -0.97 -17.60 6.27
C ILE A 91 -1.53 -16.46 7.10
N THR A 92 -1.08 -16.33 8.34
CA THR A 92 -1.43 -15.20 9.21
C THR A 92 -0.30 -14.17 9.17
N VAL A 93 -0.65 -12.91 8.96
CA VAL A 93 0.29 -11.78 9.05
C VAL A 93 0.76 -11.67 10.51
N SER A 94 2.07 -11.70 10.73
CA SER A 94 2.63 -11.61 12.08
C SER A 94 2.19 -10.32 12.79
N ASP A 95 1.91 -10.46 14.08
CA ASP A 95 1.58 -9.37 15.01
C ASP A 95 2.68 -9.20 16.07
N ASP A 96 3.81 -9.91 15.91
CA ASP A 96 4.85 -10.02 16.94
C ASP A 96 5.78 -8.80 16.98
N SER A 97 5.72 -7.94 15.96
CA SER A 97 6.56 -6.75 15.84
C SER A 97 5.71 -5.51 15.63
N GLU A 98 5.44 -4.77 16.71
CA GLU A 98 5.03 -3.36 16.58
C GLU A 98 6.15 -2.63 15.82
N VAL A 99 5.86 -2.12 14.62
CA VAL A 99 6.85 -1.43 13.76
C VAL A 99 7.43 -0.21 14.49
N CYS A 100 6.67 0.38 15.42
CA CYS A 100 7.09 1.44 16.33
C CYS A 100 6.35 1.31 17.68
N PRO A 101 6.94 0.64 18.70
CA PRO A 101 6.28 0.53 19.99
C PRO A 101 6.14 1.91 20.66
N PRO A 102 5.02 2.21 21.34
CA PRO A 102 4.89 3.45 22.08
C PRO A 102 5.94 3.50 23.18
N ARG A 103 6.66 4.63 23.30
CA ARG A 103 7.67 4.81 24.35
C ARG A 103 7.09 4.61 25.76
N PHE A 104 5.80 4.86 25.96
CA PHE A 104 5.06 4.61 27.19
C PHE A 104 3.60 4.23 26.90
N PRO A 105 3.13 3.02 27.27
CA PRO A 105 1.71 2.72 27.33
C PRO A 105 1.03 3.64 28.36
N ASN A 106 -0.10 4.27 28.01
CA ASN A 106 -0.95 5.06 28.91
C ASN A 106 -0.36 6.38 29.50
N SER A 107 0.64 7.01 28.87
CA SER A 107 1.14 8.32 29.33
C SER A 107 0.22 9.49 28.93
N VAL A 108 -0.10 10.37 29.89
CA VAL A 108 -0.77 11.66 29.66
C VAL A 108 0.12 12.53 28.76
N GLY A 109 -0.39 12.97 27.61
CA GLY A 109 0.37 13.68 26.56
C GLY A 109 0.62 12.87 25.29
N ALA A 110 0.12 11.63 25.21
CA ALA A 110 0.04 10.85 23.98
C ALA A 110 -1.07 11.37 23.06
N GLU A 111 -1.00 12.64 22.62
CA GLU A 111 -1.86 13.11 21.54
C GLU A 111 -1.66 12.19 20.33
N PRO A 112 -2.73 11.58 19.77
CA PRO A 112 -2.62 10.62 18.67
C PRO A 112 -2.06 11.26 17.40
N PHE A 113 -2.02 12.59 17.36
CA PHE A 113 -1.33 13.41 16.38
C PHE A 113 -1.24 14.85 16.93
N SER A 114 -0.30 15.65 16.43
CA SER A 114 -0.27 17.10 16.68
C SER A 114 -0.36 17.87 15.37
N ALA A 115 -1.10 18.98 15.37
CA ALA A 115 -1.24 19.86 14.22
C ALA A 115 -0.88 21.31 14.61
N LYS A 116 -0.02 21.94 13.83
CA LYS A 116 0.41 23.34 14.03
C LYS A 116 0.14 24.14 12.77
N ILE A 117 -0.43 25.32 12.92
CA ILE A 117 -0.66 26.28 11.84
C ILE A 117 0.14 27.55 12.12
N ARG A 118 0.93 28.02 11.15
CA ARG A 118 1.74 29.24 11.28
C ARG A 118 1.75 30.02 9.96
N TYR A 119 1.63 31.34 10.04
CA TYR A 119 1.93 32.22 8.91
C TYR A 119 3.44 32.39 8.73
N THR A 120 3.96 32.17 7.52
CA THR A 120 5.41 32.22 7.25
C THR A 120 5.95 33.65 7.23
N GLY A 121 5.12 34.63 6.86
CA GLY A 121 5.51 36.03 6.78
C GLY A 121 6.28 36.37 5.49
N PRO A 122 6.50 37.67 5.22
CA PRO A 122 7.15 38.13 3.98
C PRO A 122 8.64 37.84 3.92
N THR A 123 9.26 37.55 5.07
CA THR A 123 10.71 37.34 5.21
C THR A 123 11.12 35.87 5.12
N ASP A 124 10.18 34.94 4.96
CA ASP A 124 10.52 33.53 4.78
C ASP A 124 11.28 33.35 3.45
N PRO A 125 12.50 32.78 3.46
CA PRO A 125 13.35 32.71 2.27
C PRO A 125 12.84 31.72 1.23
N THR A 126 11.96 30.79 1.61
CA THR A 126 11.51 29.68 0.75
C THR A 126 10.03 29.78 0.39
N HIS A 127 9.21 30.25 1.32
CA HIS A 127 7.75 30.23 1.23
C HIS A 127 7.15 31.55 1.77
N PRO A 128 7.46 32.72 1.18
CA PRO A 128 7.01 34.00 1.71
C PRO A 128 5.48 34.16 1.60
N ASN A 129 4.86 34.72 2.65
CA ASN A 129 3.43 35.04 2.73
C ASN A 129 2.48 33.84 2.56
N LEU A 130 2.83 32.67 3.10
CA LEU A 130 2.02 31.45 3.07
C LEU A 130 1.60 30.99 4.47
N ILE A 131 0.62 30.09 4.51
CA ILE A 131 0.23 29.37 5.74
C ILE A 131 0.89 28.00 5.72
N LYS A 132 1.73 27.72 6.72
CA LYS A 132 2.32 26.40 6.95
C LYS A 132 1.47 25.62 7.94
N VAL A 133 0.92 24.51 7.47
CA VAL A 133 0.28 23.48 8.31
C VAL A 133 1.27 22.34 8.49
N THR A 134 1.52 21.93 9.73
CA THR A 134 2.39 20.80 10.08
C THR A 134 1.59 19.81 10.88
N VAL A 135 1.50 18.56 10.40
CA VAL A 135 0.82 17.47 11.08
C VAL A 135 1.86 16.41 11.44
N THR A 136 1.94 16.01 12.71
CA THR A 136 2.82 14.94 13.19
C THR A 136 1.97 13.80 13.68
N MET A 137 2.08 12.63 13.04
CA MET A 137 1.31 11.43 13.38
C MET A 137 2.27 10.28 13.70
N PRO A 138 2.16 9.62 14.86
CA PRO A 138 2.91 8.41 15.18
C PRO A 138 2.33 7.21 14.39
N HIS A 139 3.18 6.53 13.62
CA HIS A 139 2.84 5.30 12.92
C HIS A 139 3.00 4.08 13.83
N ARG A 140 1.95 3.69 14.56
CA ARG A 140 2.02 2.50 15.43
C ARG A 140 1.70 1.20 14.69
N ASP A 141 0.75 1.27 13.77
CA ASP A 141 0.19 0.16 13.00
C ASP A 141 0.79 0.04 11.58
N GLY A 142 1.73 0.92 11.23
CA GLY A 142 2.32 0.97 9.90
C GLY A 142 1.40 1.53 8.80
N MET A 143 0.24 2.09 9.15
CA MET A 143 -0.71 2.66 8.16
C MET A 143 -0.39 4.12 7.85
N LEU A 144 -0.31 4.50 6.56
CA LEU A 144 -0.15 5.89 6.13
C LEU A 144 -1.48 6.67 6.24
N PRO A 145 -1.56 7.84 6.89
CA PRO A 145 -2.81 8.58 6.99
C PRO A 145 -3.22 9.13 5.63
N ALA A 146 -4.51 9.06 5.32
CA ALA A 146 -5.10 9.81 4.21
C ALA A 146 -5.36 11.26 4.65
N ILE A 147 -4.79 12.23 3.94
CA ILE A 147 -4.85 13.66 4.24
C ILE A 147 -5.54 14.37 3.09
N SER A 148 -6.57 15.17 3.38
CA SER A 148 -7.29 15.98 2.40
C SER A 148 -7.86 17.25 3.05
N THR A 149 -7.85 18.38 2.33
CA THR A 149 -8.54 19.61 2.77
C THR A 149 -10.05 19.56 2.59
N ARG A 150 -10.59 18.54 1.92
CA ARG A 150 -12.02 18.20 1.88
C ARG A 150 -12.34 16.96 2.69
N GLN A 151 -13.56 16.88 3.19
CA GLN A 151 -14.06 15.71 3.92
C GLN A 151 -14.00 14.44 3.07
N LEU A 152 -13.47 13.36 3.64
CA LEU A 152 -13.45 12.03 3.03
C LEU A 152 -14.75 11.31 3.41
N THR A 153 -15.71 11.25 2.48
CA THR A 153 -17.04 10.68 2.75
C THR A 153 -17.18 9.26 2.20
N ASN A 154 -16.72 9.01 0.97
CA ASN A 154 -16.79 7.71 0.32
C ASN A 154 -15.38 7.25 -0.09
N PHE A 155 -14.75 6.42 0.75
CA PHE A 155 -13.41 5.88 0.48
C PHE A 155 -13.39 4.95 -0.74
N GLU A 156 -14.45 4.18 -0.98
CA GLU A 156 -14.54 3.27 -2.13
C GLU A 156 -14.37 4.05 -3.44
N PHE A 157 -15.09 5.17 -3.55
CA PHE A 157 -15.01 6.07 -4.70
C PHE A 157 -13.70 6.87 -4.72
N THR A 158 -13.27 7.39 -3.55
CA THR A 158 -12.05 8.21 -3.45
C THR A 158 -10.78 7.43 -3.78
N LEU A 159 -10.74 6.13 -3.45
CA LEU A 159 -9.60 5.27 -3.76
C LEU A 159 -9.75 4.56 -5.10
N SER A 160 -10.90 4.65 -5.77
CA SER A 160 -11.11 4.06 -7.08
C SER A 160 -10.18 4.68 -8.14
N GLN A 161 -10.12 4.04 -9.31
CA GLN A 161 -9.39 4.54 -10.46
C GLN A 161 -10.10 5.71 -11.17
N ASP A 162 -11.29 6.10 -10.69
CA ASP A 162 -12.02 7.24 -11.22
C ASP A 162 -11.25 8.56 -10.97
N GLY A 163 -11.15 9.40 -12.00
CA GLY A 163 -10.45 10.69 -11.94
C GLY A 163 -11.15 11.77 -11.11
N THR A 164 -12.38 11.55 -10.65
CA THR A 164 -13.16 12.51 -9.84
C THR A 164 -12.50 12.89 -8.53
N ARG A 165 -11.69 12.00 -7.94
CA ARG A 165 -10.89 12.32 -6.75
C ARG A 165 -9.89 13.46 -7.03
N VAL A 166 -9.35 13.57 -8.25
CA VAL A 166 -8.47 14.69 -8.65
C VAL A 166 -9.22 16.02 -8.58
N GLY A 167 -10.52 16.02 -8.93
CA GLY A 167 -11.37 17.21 -8.81
C GLY A 167 -11.71 17.56 -7.36
N ASN A 168 -12.03 16.55 -6.54
CA ASN A 168 -12.56 16.73 -5.19
C ASN A 168 -11.48 16.88 -4.11
N HIS A 169 -10.32 16.25 -4.29
CA HIS A 169 -9.26 16.13 -3.29
C HIS A 169 -7.93 16.70 -3.83
N ARG A 170 -7.98 17.90 -4.44
CA ARG A 170 -6.80 18.55 -5.05
C ARG A 170 -5.65 18.80 -4.07
N CYS A 171 -5.96 19.17 -2.84
CA CYS A 171 -4.96 19.40 -1.80
C CYS A 171 -4.96 18.20 -0.85
N SER A 172 -4.51 17.05 -1.34
CA SER A 172 -4.51 15.79 -0.60
C SER A 172 -3.29 14.94 -0.94
N ASN A 173 -3.05 13.88 -0.17
CA ASN A 173 -2.11 12.82 -0.51
C ASN A 173 -2.78 11.63 -1.22
N ILE A 174 -4.03 11.80 -1.66
CA ILE A 174 -4.88 10.77 -2.28
C ILE A 174 -4.97 11.00 -3.80
N ILE A 175 -3.88 11.52 -4.36
CA ILE A 175 -3.65 11.81 -5.77
C ILE A 175 -2.20 11.44 -6.07
N ASN A 176 -1.89 11.17 -7.33
CA ASN A 176 -0.53 10.94 -7.79
C ASN A 176 0.19 12.27 -8.03
N TYR A 177 1.53 12.26 -7.90
CA TYR A 177 2.36 13.46 -8.05
C TYR A 177 2.23 14.17 -9.40
N ASN A 178 1.84 13.42 -10.45
CA ASN A 178 1.70 13.90 -11.82
C ASN A 178 0.28 14.37 -12.17
N GLU A 179 -0.69 14.20 -11.29
CA GLU A 179 -2.09 14.56 -11.58
C GLU A 179 -2.38 16.05 -11.36
N ILE A 180 -1.63 16.69 -10.47
CA ILE A 180 -1.77 18.11 -10.16
C ILE A 180 -0.40 18.75 -10.06
N ALA A 181 -0.16 19.75 -10.91
CA ALA A 181 0.97 20.64 -10.75
C ALA A 181 0.64 21.70 -9.70
N THR A 182 1.30 21.64 -8.55
CA THR A 182 1.26 22.70 -7.55
C THR A 182 2.60 23.41 -7.49
N GLN A 183 2.61 24.71 -7.19
CA GLN A 183 3.84 25.46 -6.97
C GLN A 183 4.57 24.97 -5.70
N TYR A 184 3.78 24.60 -4.69
CA TYR A 184 4.25 24.01 -3.44
C TYR A 184 3.38 22.79 -3.11
N GLY A 185 4.01 21.67 -2.79
CA GLY A 185 3.34 20.41 -2.51
C GLY A 185 4.26 19.49 -1.71
N PHE A 186 3.67 18.51 -1.02
CA PHE A 186 4.44 17.49 -0.31
C PHE A 186 4.61 16.21 -1.16
N LEU A 187 3.77 16.01 -2.18
CA LEU A 187 3.92 14.87 -3.09
C LEU A 187 5.15 15.04 -3.98
N SER A 188 5.93 13.98 -4.08
CA SER A 188 7.09 13.92 -4.96
C SER A 188 7.07 12.62 -5.78
N GLU A 189 7.92 12.54 -6.79
CA GLU A 189 8.14 11.27 -7.51
C GLU A 189 8.94 10.26 -6.65
N ALA A 190 9.42 10.64 -5.47
CA ALA A 190 10.23 9.75 -4.65
C ALA A 190 9.41 8.55 -4.11
N THR A 191 9.88 7.35 -4.41
CA THR A 191 9.39 6.09 -3.79
C THR A 191 10.19 5.72 -2.56
N ARG A 192 11.26 6.45 -2.27
CA ARG A 192 12.22 6.15 -1.20
C ARG A 192 12.83 7.43 -0.67
N ASN A 193 13.06 7.47 0.64
CA ASN A 193 13.85 8.55 1.26
C ASN A 193 15.32 8.42 0.84
N PRO A 194 15.93 9.44 0.20
CA PRO A 194 17.31 9.37 -0.28
C PRO A 194 18.35 9.22 0.86
N ASN A 195 17.98 9.55 2.11
CA ASN A 195 18.86 9.41 3.27
C ASN A 195 18.91 7.97 3.81
N VAL A 196 17.98 7.09 3.42
CA VAL A 196 18.00 5.68 3.81
C VAL A 196 18.90 4.94 2.84
N ILE A 197 19.94 4.26 3.33
CA ILE A 197 20.86 3.44 2.54
C ILE A 197 20.44 1.97 2.64
N GLY A 198 20.44 1.23 1.52
CA GLY A 198 19.97 -0.16 1.45
C GLY A 198 18.45 -0.34 1.46
N GLU A 199 17.99 -1.57 1.34
CA GLU A 199 16.57 -1.92 1.52
C GLU A 199 16.34 -2.33 2.98
N THR A 200 15.27 -1.82 3.60
CA THR A 200 14.88 -2.28 4.94
C THR A 200 14.19 -3.64 4.87
N TYR A 201 13.38 -3.85 3.83
CA TYR A 201 12.70 -5.11 3.57
C TYR A 201 12.88 -5.53 2.10
N PRO A 202 13.00 -6.84 1.82
CA PRO A 202 13.15 -7.33 0.45
C PRO A 202 12.01 -6.85 -0.46
N TYR A 203 12.37 -6.40 -1.66
CA TYR A 203 11.42 -6.02 -2.71
C TYR A 203 10.52 -4.82 -2.38
N GLN A 204 10.78 -4.10 -1.29
CA GLN A 204 9.97 -2.95 -0.86
C GLN A 204 9.80 -1.89 -1.95
N TYR A 205 10.85 -1.69 -2.77
CA TYR A 205 10.89 -0.69 -3.85
C TYR A 205 10.97 -1.31 -5.25
N ASN A 206 10.71 -2.62 -5.39
CA ASN A 206 10.81 -3.29 -6.68
C ASN A 206 9.61 -2.93 -7.58
N THR A 207 9.89 -2.19 -8.65
CA THR A 207 8.88 -1.68 -9.60
C THR A 207 8.30 -2.75 -10.51
N GLU A 208 9.03 -3.85 -10.77
CA GLU A 208 8.54 -4.96 -11.61
C GLU A 208 7.41 -5.71 -10.88
N LEU A 209 7.64 -6.02 -9.61
CA LEU A 209 6.69 -6.75 -8.78
C LEU A 209 5.48 -5.88 -8.39
N ARG A 210 5.75 -4.70 -7.81
CA ARG A 210 4.70 -3.86 -7.21
C ARG A 210 4.08 -2.85 -8.20
N GLY A 211 4.73 -2.62 -9.34
CA GLY A 211 4.31 -1.62 -10.33
C GLY A 211 4.78 -0.20 -10.01
N ASN A 212 4.56 0.71 -10.97
CA ASN A 212 5.05 2.09 -10.88
C ASN A 212 4.10 3.02 -10.09
N ASN A 213 2.87 2.60 -9.82
CA ASN A 213 1.87 3.41 -9.10
C ASN A 213 1.91 3.21 -7.58
N THR A 214 2.86 2.40 -7.08
CA THR A 214 3.03 2.17 -5.65
C THR A 214 3.13 3.46 -4.87
N LEU A 215 2.62 3.42 -3.64
CA LEU A 215 2.58 4.54 -2.69
C LEU A 215 3.89 5.34 -2.72
N ARG A 216 3.81 6.56 -3.27
CA ARG A 216 4.92 7.52 -3.27
C ARG A 216 4.97 8.16 -1.89
N PHE A 217 6.19 8.28 -1.35
CA PHE A 217 6.36 8.92 -0.05
C PHE A 217 6.45 10.44 -0.24
N TYR A 218 5.84 11.17 0.69
CA TYR A 218 5.90 12.62 0.80
C TYR A 218 6.76 13.04 1.99
#